data_AF-A0A7L0S3I1-F1
#
_entry.id   AF-A0A7L0S3I1-F1
#
_cell.length_a   1.000
_cell.length_b   1.000
_cell.length_c   1.000
_cell.angle_alpha   90.00
_cell.angle_beta   90.00
_cell.angle_gamma   90.00
#
_symmetry.space_group_name_H-M   'P 1'
#
loop_
_entity.id
_entity.type
_entity.pdbx_description
1 polymer ?
#
loop_
_entity_poly.entity_id
_entity_poly.type
_entity_poly.pdbx_seq_one_letter_code
_entity_poly.pdbx_strand_id
1 'polypeptide(L)'
;MNAAGSQVEEECAQYAEQSQKGFITTQGGKLLCSKIIHLIHSNNVKSQVSKVLNECELKMYKSVAFPAIGTGRAGQSPAKVADDMLDAVVEFASKRSVQHLKKIKIVIFQTNMLKDFYESMKKREDSCSATTDSWMSLLKSFFWRKPQRTEKKKPVILEKKVDVATFQICGESQKNVDATESWIKNLILKEQIENSISDELIENFDERQIGTLADLQRRKHVTIQLDNKISPPCIKISGITRDVYFVSVEVQNMIQKIKNTEEEQSKAELVYNLVEWRYPRSSDSFVAFDKLTNMQLEDAKMAKKPYLTVRINKKNYRVNLNTLKANDEQGKTITIQRVPKNEGKL
;
A
#
# COMPACT_ATOMS: atom_id res chain seq x y z
N MET A 1 33.31 5.15 -34.14
CA MET A 1 33.54 6.01 -35.31
C MET A 1 32.68 5.58 -36.50
N ASN A 2 32.80 4.34 -37.01
CA ASN A 2 32.05 3.86 -38.19
C ASN A 2 30.54 4.18 -38.21
N ALA A 3 29.83 3.96 -37.10
CA ALA A 3 28.39 4.23 -37.01
C ALA A 3 28.04 5.73 -36.97
N ALA A 4 28.96 6.60 -36.55
CA ALA A 4 28.75 8.05 -36.50
C ALA A 4 29.01 8.72 -37.86
N GLY A 5 29.90 8.14 -38.68
CA GLY A 5 30.25 8.63 -40.01
C GLY A 5 31.54 9.46 -40.03
N SER A 6 32.10 9.67 -41.22
CA SER A 6 33.42 10.28 -41.44
C SER A 6 33.53 11.73 -40.96
N GLN A 7 32.43 12.50 -40.99
CA GLN A 7 32.42 13.88 -40.48
C GLN A 7 32.84 13.97 -39.00
N VAL A 8 32.46 12.99 -38.18
CA VAL A 8 32.86 12.95 -36.76
C VAL A 8 34.35 12.63 -36.62
N GLU A 9 34.91 11.81 -37.52
CA GLU A 9 36.35 11.51 -37.53
C GLU A 9 37.17 12.75 -37.88
N GLU A 10 36.71 13.55 -38.84
CA GLU A 10 37.32 14.83 -39.22
C GLU A 10 37.28 15.85 -38.07
N GLU A 11 36.12 16.02 -37.40
CA GLU A 11 36.01 16.89 -36.22
C GLU A 11 36.98 16.44 -35.10
N CYS A 12 37.12 15.12 -34.90
CA CYS A 12 38.07 14.59 -33.92
C CYS A 12 39.52 14.94 -34.26
N ALA A 13 39.91 14.80 -35.53
CA ALA A 13 41.26 15.16 -35.98
C ALA A 13 41.53 16.66 -35.80
N GLN A 14 40.55 17.51 -36.13
CA GLN A 14 40.66 18.96 -36.00
C GLN A 14 40.78 19.42 -34.54
N TYR A 15 40.03 18.80 -33.63
CA TYR A 15 39.99 19.20 -32.21
C TYR A 15 41.02 18.49 -31.33
N ALA A 16 41.75 17.50 -31.87
CA ALA A 16 42.75 16.72 -31.12
C ALA A 16 43.81 17.63 -30.46
N GLU A 17 44.24 18.69 -31.16
CA GLU A 17 45.26 19.64 -30.69
C GLU A 17 44.75 20.62 -29.62
N GLN A 18 43.44 20.74 -29.43
CA GLN A 18 42.82 21.74 -28.54
C GLN A 18 42.44 21.18 -27.15
N SER A 19 42.80 19.92 -26.85
CA SER A 19 42.19 19.13 -25.79
C SER A 19 42.70 19.37 -24.35
N GLN A 20 42.95 20.63 -23.96
CA GLN A 20 43.38 20.99 -22.59
C GLN A 20 42.39 20.54 -21.49
N LYS A 21 41.13 20.26 -21.84
CA LYS A 21 40.07 19.83 -20.90
C LYS A 21 40.03 18.32 -20.63
N GLY A 22 40.82 17.52 -21.35
CA GLY A 22 40.84 16.05 -21.22
C GLY A 22 39.69 15.32 -21.93
N PHE A 23 38.93 16.04 -22.76
CA PHE A 23 37.91 15.50 -23.66
C PHE A 23 37.72 16.46 -24.84
N ILE A 24 37.12 15.96 -25.92
CA ILE A 24 36.64 16.75 -27.06
C ILE A 24 35.16 16.49 -27.29
N THR A 25 34.44 17.49 -27.80
CA THR A 25 33.01 17.37 -28.09
C THR A 25 32.78 17.59 -29.58
N THR A 26 32.11 16.63 -30.21
CA THR A 26 31.78 16.65 -31.65
C THR A 26 30.27 16.57 -31.85
N GLN A 27 29.82 16.74 -33.10
CA GLN A 27 28.43 16.45 -33.48
C GLN A 27 28.09 14.95 -33.36
N GLY A 28 26.78 14.64 -33.30
CA GLY A 28 26.29 13.25 -33.25
C GLY A 28 26.50 12.44 -34.54
N GLY A 29 26.70 13.12 -35.67
CA GLY A 29 26.74 12.48 -36.99
C GLY A 29 25.47 11.69 -37.27
N LYS A 30 25.62 10.42 -37.65
CA LYS A 30 24.52 9.49 -37.92
C LYS A 30 23.95 8.80 -36.65
N LEU A 31 24.50 9.07 -35.46
CA LEU A 31 23.97 8.52 -34.22
C LEU A 31 22.74 9.31 -33.76
N LEU A 32 21.86 8.63 -33.02
CA LEU A 32 20.66 9.24 -32.41
C LEU A 32 21.02 10.03 -31.14
N CYS A 33 21.96 10.97 -31.25
CA CYS A 33 22.33 11.90 -30.17
C CYS A 33 22.70 13.27 -30.73
N SER A 34 22.61 14.31 -29.89
CA SER A 34 22.96 15.68 -30.29
C SER A 34 24.46 15.89 -30.41
N LYS A 35 25.24 15.30 -29.51
CA LYS A 35 26.69 15.43 -29.41
C LYS A 35 27.34 14.12 -28.99
N ILE A 36 28.65 13.99 -29.28
CA ILE A 36 29.50 12.92 -28.76
C ILE A 36 30.64 13.57 -27.99
N ILE A 37 30.81 13.18 -26.72
CA ILE A 37 31.94 13.58 -25.89
C ILE A 37 32.97 12.46 -25.89
N HIS A 38 34.10 12.69 -26.54
CA HIS A 38 35.21 11.74 -26.61
C HIS A 38 36.19 12.02 -25.49
N LEU A 39 36.32 11.06 -24.59
CA LEU A 39 37.23 11.14 -23.45
C LEU A 39 38.64 10.72 -23.86
N ILE A 40 39.64 11.50 -23.44
CA ILE A 40 41.03 11.05 -23.48
C ILE A 40 41.21 10.03 -22.36
N HIS A 41 41.89 8.92 -22.68
CA HIS A 41 42.09 7.83 -21.75
C HIS A 41 42.74 8.31 -20.43
N SER A 42 42.18 7.84 -19.31
CA SER A 42 42.69 8.09 -17.96
C SER A 42 42.35 6.88 -17.07
N ASN A 43 43.21 6.61 -16.09
CA ASN A 43 42.95 5.59 -15.07
C ASN A 43 41.93 6.04 -14.02
N ASN A 44 41.58 7.33 -13.99
CA ASN A 44 40.60 7.88 -13.04
C ASN A 44 39.22 7.99 -13.70
N VAL A 45 38.49 6.86 -13.75
CA VAL A 45 37.16 6.78 -14.35
C VAL A 45 36.17 7.72 -13.66
N LYS A 46 36.22 7.81 -12.32
CA LYS A 46 35.37 8.73 -11.55
C LYS A 46 35.53 10.18 -12.04
N SER A 47 36.77 10.64 -12.19
CA SER A 47 37.07 11.99 -12.71
C SER A 47 36.55 12.19 -14.13
N GLN A 48 36.72 11.19 -15.01
CA GLN A 48 36.22 11.26 -16.37
C GLN A 48 34.70 11.40 -16.42
N VAL A 49 33.96 10.59 -15.67
CA VAL A 49 32.49 10.67 -15.58
C VAL A 49 32.07 12.03 -15.03
N SER A 50 32.68 12.49 -13.94
CA SER A 50 32.38 13.81 -13.35
C SER A 50 32.58 14.95 -14.34
N LYS A 51 33.64 14.92 -15.17
CA LYS A 51 33.86 15.93 -16.21
C LYS A 51 32.72 15.95 -17.24
N VAL A 52 32.30 14.79 -17.73
CA VAL A 52 31.20 14.68 -18.69
C VAL A 52 29.89 15.17 -18.08
N LEU A 53 29.57 14.77 -16.84
CA LEU A 53 28.35 15.21 -16.17
C LEU A 53 28.30 16.73 -16.00
N ASN A 54 29.41 17.36 -15.60
CA ASN A 54 29.50 18.81 -15.47
C ASN A 54 29.41 19.52 -16.83
N GLU A 55 30.04 18.99 -17.88
CA GLU A 55 29.93 19.55 -19.24
C GLU A 55 28.48 19.45 -19.75
N CYS A 56 27.81 18.32 -19.53
CA CYS A 56 26.40 18.15 -19.89
C CYS A 56 25.50 19.16 -19.17
N GLU A 57 25.72 19.39 -17.87
CA GLU A 57 24.97 20.38 -17.09
C GLU A 57 25.23 21.81 -17.60
N LEU A 58 26.50 22.16 -17.84
CA LEU A 58 26.92 23.47 -18.35
C LEU A 58 26.34 23.75 -19.75
N LYS A 59 26.22 22.72 -20.58
CA LYS A 59 25.59 22.78 -21.91
C LYS A 59 24.07 22.58 -21.89
N MET A 60 23.47 22.49 -20.70
CA MET A 60 22.03 22.31 -20.49
C MET A 60 21.43 21.08 -21.19
N TYR A 61 22.22 20.00 -21.32
CA TYR A 61 21.73 18.74 -21.86
C TYR A 61 20.84 18.01 -20.85
N LYS A 62 19.78 17.38 -21.36
CA LYS A 62 18.78 16.68 -20.53
C LYS A 62 19.17 15.24 -20.22
N SER A 63 20.00 14.62 -21.06
CA SER A 63 20.38 13.22 -20.92
C SER A 63 21.78 12.91 -21.42
N VAL A 64 22.43 11.93 -20.81
CA VAL A 64 23.73 11.40 -21.23
C VAL A 64 23.74 9.87 -21.13
N ALA A 65 24.46 9.23 -22.05
CA ALA A 65 24.72 7.79 -22.02
C ALA A 65 26.22 7.51 -22.01
N PHE A 66 26.64 6.61 -21.13
CA PHE A 66 28.03 6.17 -20.97
C PHE A 66 28.17 4.70 -21.35
N PRO A 67 29.27 4.28 -21.98
CA PRO A 67 29.69 2.87 -21.92
C PRO A 67 30.24 2.54 -20.51
N ALA A 68 30.53 1.27 -20.25
CA ALA A 68 31.41 0.89 -19.13
C ALA A 68 32.85 1.39 -19.42
N ILE A 69 33.18 2.60 -19.00
CA ILE A 69 34.43 3.29 -19.38
C ILE A 69 35.63 2.52 -18.82
N GLY A 70 36.57 2.15 -19.70
CA GLY A 70 37.85 1.53 -19.29
C GLY A 70 37.84 0.01 -19.21
N THR A 71 36.71 -0.67 -19.33
CA THR A 71 36.63 -2.15 -19.28
C THR A 71 36.99 -2.86 -20.58
N GLY A 72 37.22 -2.09 -21.66
CA GLY A 72 37.69 -2.60 -22.94
C GLY A 72 39.22 -2.76 -22.99
N ARG A 73 39.86 -2.17 -24.00
CA ARG A 73 41.32 -2.25 -24.19
C ARG A 73 42.17 -1.77 -23.00
N ALA A 74 41.61 -0.93 -22.14
CA ALA A 74 42.30 -0.45 -20.94
C ALA A 74 42.33 -1.47 -19.79
N GLY A 75 41.59 -2.58 -19.89
CA GLY A 75 41.69 -3.73 -18.98
C GLY A 75 41.28 -3.43 -17.52
N GLN A 76 40.51 -2.37 -17.26
CA GLN A 76 40.07 -2.07 -15.91
C GLN A 76 39.00 -3.06 -15.44
N SER A 77 39.05 -3.40 -14.15
CA SER A 77 38.07 -4.31 -13.53
C SER A 77 36.65 -3.75 -13.64
N PRO A 78 35.67 -4.53 -14.15
CA PRO A 78 34.27 -4.11 -14.24
C PRO A 78 33.67 -3.65 -12.91
N ALA A 79 33.98 -4.35 -11.80
CA ALA A 79 33.52 -3.97 -10.47
C ALA A 79 34.06 -2.61 -10.02
N LYS A 80 35.36 -2.36 -10.24
CA LYS A 80 35.98 -1.07 -9.93
C LYS A 80 35.38 0.06 -10.78
N VAL A 81 35.22 -0.18 -12.07
CA VAL A 81 34.61 0.78 -13.00
C VAL A 81 33.16 1.08 -12.59
N ALA A 82 32.38 0.08 -12.21
CA ALA A 82 31.01 0.27 -11.74
C ALA A 82 30.95 1.19 -10.52
N ASP A 83 31.79 0.94 -9.50
CA ASP A 83 31.87 1.78 -8.31
C ASP A 83 32.31 3.22 -8.65
N ASP A 84 33.39 3.38 -9.44
CA ASP A 84 33.91 4.69 -9.81
C ASP A 84 32.88 5.52 -10.61
N MET A 85 32.16 4.89 -11.56
CA MET A 85 31.12 5.55 -12.35
C MET A 85 29.92 5.95 -11.48
N LEU A 86 29.45 5.06 -10.62
CA LEU A 86 28.27 5.32 -9.78
C LEU A 86 28.58 6.34 -8.68
N ASP A 87 29.80 6.35 -8.12
CA ASP A 87 30.23 7.39 -7.18
C ASP A 87 30.28 8.77 -7.82
N ALA A 88 30.76 8.88 -9.06
CA ALA A 88 30.71 10.14 -9.80
C ALA A 88 29.27 10.63 -9.99
N VAL A 89 28.34 9.72 -10.29
CA VAL A 89 26.91 10.03 -10.45
C VAL A 89 26.30 10.50 -9.12
N VAL A 90 26.55 9.79 -8.02
CA VAL A 90 26.04 10.16 -6.69
C VAL A 90 26.58 11.52 -6.26
N GLU A 91 27.89 11.74 -6.40
CA GLU A 91 28.53 13.01 -6.06
C GLU A 91 27.98 14.15 -6.91
N PHE A 92 27.81 13.94 -8.22
CA PHE A 92 27.20 14.94 -9.10
C PHE A 92 25.75 15.25 -8.69
N ALA A 93 24.92 14.22 -8.48
CA ALA A 93 23.51 14.37 -8.15
C ALA A 93 23.28 15.02 -6.77
N SER A 94 24.21 14.87 -5.83
CA SER A 94 24.14 15.51 -4.51
C SER A 94 24.35 17.04 -4.53
N LYS A 95 24.85 17.61 -5.64
CA LYS A 95 25.09 19.05 -5.75
C LYS A 95 23.78 19.80 -5.97
N ARG A 96 23.54 20.83 -5.15
CA ARG A 96 22.35 21.70 -5.27
C ARG A 96 22.22 22.43 -6.61
N SER A 97 23.30 22.51 -7.40
CA SER A 97 23.36 23.25 -8.67
C SER A 97 22.93 22.45 -9.90
N VAL A 98 22.61 21.15 -9.78
CA VAL A 98 22.18 20.34 -10.93
C VAL A 98 20.74 20.64 -11.29
N GLN A 99 20.52 21.26 -12.45
CA GLN A 99 19.21 21.73 -12.90
C GLN A 99 18.75 21.09 -14.21
N HIS A 100 19.66 20.77 -15.14
CA HIS A 100 19.32 20.42 -16.51
C HIS A 100 19.44 18.93 -16.81
N LEU A 101 20.50 18.27 -16.34
CA LEU A 101 20.74 16.86 -16.60
C LEU A 101 19.82 15.98 -15.74
N LYS A 102 18.85 15.31 -16.37
CA LYS A 102 17.81 14.51 -15.68
C LYS A 102 17.96 13.01 -15.86
N LYS A 103 18.66 12.56 -16.91
CA LYS A 103 18.75 11.14 -17.25
C LYS A 103 20.20 10.73 -17.53
N ILE A 104 20.71 9.81 -16.74
CA ILE A 104 22.04 9.19 -16.93
C ILE A 104 21.81 7.71 -17.19
N LYS A 105 22.36 7.18 -18.30
CA LYS A 105 22.28 5.76 -18.64
C LYS A 105 23.69 5.18 -18.79
N ILE A 106 23.96 4.06 -18.15
CA ILE A 106 25.18 3.27 -18.41
C ILE A 106 24.76 2.09 -19.29
N VAL A 107 25.34 2.02 -20.49
CA VAL A 107 25.05 0.99 -21.49
C VAL A 107 26.16 -0.05 -21.44
N ILE A 108 25.80 -1.26 -20.99
CA ILE A 108 26.73 -2.37 -20.78
C ILE A 108 26.62 -3.30 -21.99
N PHE A 109 27.75 -3.48 -22.68
CA PHE A 109 27.81 -4.34 -23.87
C PHE A 109 27.97 -5.82 -23.52
N GLN A 110 28.86 -6.16 -22.59
CA GLN A 110 29.08 -7.55 -22.18
C GLN A 110 28.23 -7.89 -20.97
N THR A 111 27.37 -8.90 -21.11
CA THR A 111 26.35 -9.26 -20.10
C THR A 111 26.93 -9.71 -18.76
N ASN A 112 28.12 -10.28 -18.74
CA ASN A 112 28.84 -10.66 -17.51
C ASN A 112 29.10 -9.45 -16.59
N MET A 113 29.29 -8.24 -17.14
CA MET A 113 29.50 -7.03 -16.35
C MET A 113 28.20 -6.49 -15.70
N LEU A 114 27.02 -6.93 -16.14
CA LEU A 114 25.74 -6.44 -15.58
C LEU A 114 25.64 -6.73 -14.08
N LYS A 115 26.17 -7.88 -13.64
CA LYS A 115 26.17 -8.28 -12.24
C LYS A 115 26.94 -7.27 -11.38
N ASP A 116 28.14 -6.89 -11.80
CA ASP A 116 29.00 -5.96 -11.06
C ASP A 116 28.34 -4.58 -10.90
N PHE A 117 27.77 -4.04 -11.98
CA PHE A 117 27.04 -2.77 -11.94
C PHE A 117 25.77 -2.85 -11.07
N TYR A 118 25.03 -3.95 -11.15
CA TYR A 118 23.84 -4.15 -10.33
C TYR A 118 24.17 -4.25 -8.84
N GLU A 119 25.19 -5.01 -8.46
CA GLU A 119 25.66 -5.10 -7.08
C GLU A 119 26.15 -3.75 -6.55
N SER A 120 26.87 -2.99 -7.38
CA SER A 120 27.33 -1.64 -7.04
C SER A 120 26.16 -0.67 -6.83
N MET A 121 25.08 -0.77 -7.61
CA MET A 121 23.84 0.01 -7.39
C MET A 121 23.15 -0.38 -6.07
N LYS A 122 22.99 -1.68 -5.81
CA LYS A 122 22.35 -2.18 -4.57
C LYS A 122 23.05 -1.70 -3.31
N LYS A 123 24.39 -1.77 -3.27
CA LYS A 123 25.19 -1.28 -2.14
C LYS A 123 24.86 0.17 -1.77
N ARG A 124 24.52 1.00 -2.76
CA ARG A 124 24.20 2.42 -2.56
C ARG A 124 22.74 2.65 -2.16
N GLU A 125 21.83 1.79 -2.59
CA GLU A 125 20.43 1.79 -2.12
C GLU A 125 20.35 1.56 -0.61
N ASP A 126 21.04 0.54 -0.10
CA ASP A 126 21.06 0.19 1.33
C ASP A 126 21.69 1.29 2.21
N SER A 127 22.59 2.10 1.65
CA SER A 127 23.27 3.20 2.36
C SER A 127 22.43 4.48 2.46
N CYS A 128 21.41 4.64 1.61
CA CYS A 128 20.55 5.83 1.55
C CYS A 128 19.27 5.71 2.39
N SER A 129 18.95 4.53 2.93
CA SER A 129 17.72 4.32 3.72
C SER A 129 17.76 4.93 5.14
N ALA A 130 18.90 5.46 5.58
CA ALA A 130 19.06 6.03 6.93
C ALA A 130 18.56 7.50 7.08
N THR A 131 18.15 8.20 6.01
CA THR A 131 17.86 9.65 6.08
C THR A 131 16.55 10.11 5.43
N THR A 132 15.65 9.20 5.03
CA THR A 132 14.40 9.57 4.34
C THR A 132 13.22 9.96 5.24
N ASP A 133 13.38 10.02 6.56
CA ASP A 133 12.30 10.37 7.50
C ASP A 133 11.96 11.87 7.57
N SER A 134 12.69 12.75 6.86
CA SER A 134 12.59 14.19 7.08
C SER A 134 11.63 14.98 6.17
N TRP A 135 11.01 14.36 5.15
CA TRP A 135 10.14 15.09 4.19
C TRP A 135 8.64 14.86 4.33
N MET A 136 8.21 14.00 5.25
CA MET A 136 6.78 13.71 5.49
C MET A 136 6.18 14.48 6.69
N SER A 137 6.93 15.36 7.34
CA SER A 137 6.49 16.11 8.55
C SER A 137 5.93 17.51 8.27
N LEU A 138 5.97 18.01 7.02
CA LEU A 138 5.58 19.40 6.68
C LEU A 138 4.14 19.58 6.15
N LEU A 139 3.31 18.53 6.10
CA LEU A 139 1.92 18.61 5.61
C LEU A 139 0.85 18.32 6.68
N LYS A 140 1.08 18.75 7.93
CA LYS A 140 0.09 18.64 9.02
C LYS A 140 -0.19 19.98 9.71
N SER A 141 -0.75 20.94 8.99
CA SER A 141 -1.35 22.13 9.62
C SER A 141 -2.31 22.86 8.69
N PHE A 142 -3.50 22.31 8.48
CA PHE A 142 -4.76 22.98 8.07
C PHE A 142 -5.76 21.81 8.12
N PHE A 143 -6.78 21.76 8.98
CA PHE A 143 -8.03 22.51 8.88
C PHE A 143 -8.75 22.59 10.25
N TRP A 144 -9.34 23.75 10.52
CA TRP A 144 -10.20 24.04 11.66
C TRP A 144 -11.60 23.40 11.53
N ARG A 145 -12.23 23.16 12.69
CA ARG A 145 -13.51 22.47 12.91
C ARG A 145 -14.66 23.45 13.22
N LYS A 146 -15.83 23.27 12.59
CA LYS A 146 -17.24 23.42 13.10
C LYS A 146 -18.24 23.54 11.92
N PRO A 147 -19.57 23.35 12.12
CA PRO A 147 -20.29 22.17 12.57
C PRO A 147 -21.29 21.64 11.50
N GLN A 148 -21.88 20.49 11.83
CA GLN A 148 -22.72 19.58 11.05
C GLN A 148 -23.91 20.20 10.29
N ARG A 149 -24.04 19.85 9.00
CA ARG A 149 -25.30 19.78 8.24
C ARG A 149 -25.40 18.38 7.63
N THR A 150 -26.62 17.84 7.61
CA THR A 150 -26.98 16.51 7.10
C THR A 150 -26.50 16.31 5.66
N GLU A 151 -25.39 15.58 5.49
CA GLU A 151 -24.88 15.19 4.17
C GLU A 151 -25.41 13.81 3.78
N LYS A 152 -25.96 13.71 2.57
CA LYS A 152 -26.17 12.45 1.86
C LYS A 152 -24.83 11.71 1.80
N LYS A 153 -24.79 10.43 2.21
CA LYS A 153 -23.57 9.59 2.24
C LYS A 153 -22.86 9.69 0.88
N LYS A 154 -21.70 10.35 0.84
CA LYS A 154 -20.82 10.39 -0.34
C LYS A 154 -20.33 8.96 -0.63
N PRO A 155 -20.14 8.56 -1.89
CA PRO A 155 -19.52 7.28 -2.20
C PRO A 155 -18.14 7.25 -1.55
N VAL A 156 -17.93 6.31 -0.63
CA VAL A 156 -16.64 6.11 0.02
C VAL A 156 -15.72 5.47 -1.00
N ILE A 157 -14.94 6.30 -1.70
CA ILE A 157 -13.87 5.84 -2.57
C ILE A 157 -12.65 5.65 -1.68
N LEU A 158 -12.27 4.40 -1.45
CA LEU A 158 -11.03 4.06 -0.75
C LEU A 158 -9.87 4.55 -1.62
N GLU A 159 -9.04 5.47 -1.09
CA GLU A 159 -7.93 6.06 -1.84
C GLU A 159 -7.06 4.99 -2.51
N LYS A 160 -6.92 5.13 -3.83
CA LYS A 160 -6.15 4.20 -4.66
C LYS A 160 -4.67 4.55 -4.56
N LYS A 161 -3.95 3.96 -3.62
CA LYS A 161 -2.48 3.94 -3.66
C LYS A 161 -2.05 2.87 -4.67
N VAL A 162 -1.73 3.29 -5.89
CA VAL A 162 -1.15 2.40 -6.90
C VAL A 162 0.37 2.56 -6.83
N ASP A 163 1.06 1.50 -6.44
CA ASP A 163 2.50 1.42 -6.62
C ASP A 163 2.78 1.21 -8.11
N VAL A 164 3.32 2.23 -8.78
CA VAL A 164 3.54 2.19 -10.23
C VAL A 164 4.84 1.45 -10.54
N ALA A 165 4.71 0.26 -11.13
CA ALA A 165 5.84 -0.42 -11.77
C ALA A 165 5.99 0.05 -13.21
N THR A 166 7.18 0.54 -13.58
CA THR A 166 7.49 0.97 -14.96
C THR A 166 8.40 -0.05 -15.63
N PHE A 167 7.93 -0.63 -16.74
CA PHE A 167 8.72 -1.52 -17.59
C PHE A 167 9.24 -0.75 -18.80
N GLN A 168 10.55 -0.77 -19.04
CA GLN A 168 11.14 -0.25 -20.28
C GLN A 168 11.55 -1.43 -21.16
N ILE A 169 10.88 -1.57 -22.30
CA ILE A 169 11.10 -2.65 -23.25
C ILE A 169 11.99 -2.10 -24.38
N CYS A 170 13.07 -2.82 -24.70
CA CYS A 170 13.95 -2.50 -25.82
C CYS A 170 14.09 -3.75 -26.68
N GLY A 171 13.94 -3.60 -27.99
CA GLY A 171 14.04 -4.70 -28.93
C GLY A 171 14.55 -4.21 -30.29
N GLU A 172 14.95 -5.16 -31.13
CA GLU A 172 15.55 -4.90 -32.45
C GLU A 172 14.56 -4.28 -33.45
N SER A 173 13.26 -4.36 -33.18
CA SER A 173 12.20 -3.73 -33.99
C SER A 173 10.99 -3.34 -33.12
N GLN A 174 10.20 -2.37 -33.59
CA GLN A 174 8.95 -1.97 -32.93
C GLN A 174 7.98 -3.15 -32.78
N LYS A 175 7.88 -4.02 -33.79
CA LYS A 175 7.06 -5.24 -33.75
C LYS A 175 7.40 -6.14 -32.57
N ASN A 176 8.70 -6.32 -32.28
CA ASN A 176 9.14 -7.15 -31.15
C ASN A 176 8.82 -6.48 -29.80
N VAL A 177 8.95 -5.15 -29.73
CA VAL A 177 8.58 -4.36 -28.54
C VAL A 177 7.08 -4.48 -28.26
N ASP A 178 6.23 -4.27 -29.28
CA ASP A 178 4.76 -4.33 -29.14
C ASP A 178 4.27 -5.74 -28.76
N ALA A 179 4.88 -6.78 -29.37
CA ALA A 179 4.58 -8.17 -29.04
C ALA A 179 4.94 -8.49 -27.57
N THR A 180 6.09 -8.00 -27.10
CA THR A 180 6.54 -8.18 -25.71
C THR A 180 5.64 -7.41 -24.74
N GLU A 181 5.28 -6.16 -25.06
CA GLU A 181 4.36 -5.37 -24.26
C GLU A 181 3.00 -6.07 -24.11
N SER A 182 2.46 -6.56 -25.23
CA SER A 182 1.19 -7.29 -25.26
C SER A 182 1.26 -8.58 -24.44
N TRP A 183 2.36 -9.33 -24.55
CA TRP A 183 2.59 -10.54 -23.78
C TRP A 183 2.64 -10.27 -22.28
N ILE A 184 3.38 -9.25 -21.83
CA ILE A 184 3.46 -8.85 -20.42
C ILE A 184 2.08 -8.40 -19.91
N LYS A 185 1.36 -7.56 -20.67
CA LYS A 185 0.00 -7.14 -20.30
C LYS A 185 -0.94 -8.34 -20.14
N ASN A 186 -0.89 -9.29 -21.08
CA ASN A 186 -1.71 -10.49 -21.02
C ASN A 186 -1.40 -11.36 -19.80
N LEU A 187 -0.13 -11.50 -19.42
CA LEU A 187 0.25 -12.22 -18.20
C LEU A 187 -0.31 -11.54 -16.95
N ILE A 188 -0.15 -10.21 -16.85
CA ILE A 188 -0.66 -9.43 -15.70
C ILE A 188 -2.18 -9.56 -15.61
N LEU A 189 -2.89 -9.43 -16.73
CA LEU A 189 -4.35 -9.50 -16.77
C LEU A 189 -4.88 -10.90 -16.45
N LYS A 190 -4.19 -11.97 -16.86
CA LYS A 190 -4.58 -13.36 -16.55
C LYS A 190 -4.53 -13.69 -15.07
N GLU A 191 -3.63 -13.05 -14.32
CA GLU A 191 -3.50 -13.26 -12.88
C GLU A 191 -4.48 -12.41 -12.06
N GLN A 192 -5.16 -11.45 -12.70
CA GLN A 192 -6.15 -10.59 -12.06
C GLN A 192 -7.55 -11.14 -12.23
N ILE A 193 -8.32 -11.07 -11.15
CA ILE A 193 -9.74 -11.38 -11.14
C ILE A 193 -10.51 -10.23 -10.47
N GLU A 194 -11.80 -10.19 -10.75
CA GLU A 194 -12.75 -9.33 -10.05
C GLU A 194 -13.84 -10.21 -9.42
N ASN A 195 -14.12 -9.98 -8.15
CA ASN A 195 -15.26 -10.57 -7.46
C ASN A 195 -16.22 -9.47 -6.98
N SER A 196 -17.52 -9.75 -7.03
CA SER A 196 -18.56 -8.81 -6.61
C SER A 196 -19.43 -9.47 -5.53
N ILE A 197 -19.62 -8.77 -4.41
CA ILE A 197 -20.46 -9.21 -3.29
C ILE A 197 -21.59 -8.20 -3.15
N SER A 198 -22.83 -8.66 -3.32
CA SER A 198 -24.02 -7.83 -3.20
C SER A 198 -24.89 -8.31 -2.05
N ASP A 199 -25.23 -7.41 -1.12
CA ASP A 199 -26.02 -7.71 0.08
C ASP A 199 -26.62 -6.40 0.64
N GLU A 200 -27.86 -6.44 1.13
CA GLU A 200 -28.56 -5.27 1.69
C GLU A 200 -27.85 -4.72 2.94
N LEU A 201 -27.20 -5.58 3.74
CA LEU A 201 -26.52 -5.18 4.97
C LEU A 201 -25.27 -4.34 4.73
N ILE A 202 -24.80 -4.23 3.49
CA ILE A 202 -23.68 -3.36 3.12
C ILE A 202 -24.03 -1.88 3.37
N GLU A 203 -25.31 -1.49 3.28
CA GLU A 203 -25.77 -0.14 3.65
C GLU A 203 -25.49 0.23 5.11
N ASN A 204 -25.40 -0.79 5.98
CA ASN A 204 -25.20 -0.68 7.43
C ASN A 204 -23.72 -0.63 7.82
N PHE A 205 -22.78 -0.63 6.87
CA PHE A 205 -21.35 -0.53 7.17
C PHE A 205 -21.03 0.83 7.80
N ASP A 206 -20.52 0.80 9.03
CA ASP A 206 -20.07 1.96 9.80
C ASP A 206 -18.58 2.25 9.56
N GLU A 207 -18.05 3.30 10.20
CA GLU A 207 -16.65 3.71 10.05
C GLU A 207 -15.64 2.59 10.34
N ARG A 208 -15.98 1.62 11.19
CA ARG A 208 -15.13 0.46 11.52
C ARG A 208 -15.08 -0.53 10.36
N GLN A 209 -16.21 -0.87 9.74
CA GLN A 209 -16.20 -1.74 8.56
C GLN A 209 -15.47 -1.05 7.40
N ILE A 210 -15.72 0.24 7.18
CA ILE A 210 -15.01 1.02 6.17
C ILE A 210 -13.50 1.06 6.43
N GLY A 211 -13.08 1.30 7.68
CA GLY A 211 -11.67 1.23 8.07
C GLY A 211 -11.04 -0.14 7.83
N THR A 212 -11.81 -1.21 8.11
CA THR A 212 -11.37 -2.60 7.84
C THR A 212 -11.18 -2.84 6.34
N LEU A 213 -12.09 -2.36 5.49
CA LEU A 213 -11.95 -2.44 4.03
C LEU A 213 -10.72 -1.67 3.53
N ALA A 214 -10.48 -0.46 4.06
CA ALA A 214 -9.30 0.32 3.73
C ALA A 214 -7.99 -0.41 4.09
N ASP A 215 -7.96 -1.07 5.25
CA ASP A 215 -6.82 -1.85 5.72
C ASP A 215 -6.61 -3.13 4.91
N LEU A 216 -7.68 -3.79 4.47
CA LEU A 216 -7.60 -4.94 3.58
C LEU A 216 -7.06 -4.53 2.21
N GLN A 217 -7.59 -3.46 1.61
CA GLN A 217 -7.09 -2.89 0.35
C GLN A 217 -5.58 -2.62 0.42
N ARG A 218 -5.11 -1.96 1.48
CA ARG A 218 -3.69 -1.64 1.66
C ARG A 218 -2.81 -2.89 1.83
N ARG A 219 -3.21 -3.84 2.69
CA ARG A 219 -2.37 -5.02 3.03
C ARG A 219 -2.37 -6.09 1.96
N LYS A 220 -3.43 -6.16 1.14
CA LYS A 220 -3.63 -7.20 0.12
C LYS A 220 -3.47 -6.69 -1.30
N HIS A 221 -3.09 -5.42 -1.47
CA HIS A 221 -2.88 -4.78 -2.78
C HIS A 221 -4.05 -5.02 -3.75
N VAL A 222 -5.29 -5.06 -3.24
CA VAL A 222 -6.52 -5.17 -4.03
C VAL A 222 -7.16 -3.79 -4.18
N THR A 223 -7.94 -3.61 -5.24
CA THR A 223 -8.83 -2.47 -5.39
C THR A 223 -10.21 -2.86 -4.86
N ILE A 224 -10.74 -2.11 -3.89
CA ILE A 224 -12.07 -2.30 -3.34
C ILE A 224 -12.92 -1.08 -3.71
N GLN A 225 -14.06 -1.32 -4.36
CA GLN A 225 -15.02 -0.28 -4.73
C GLN A 225 -16.37 -0.60 -4.10
N LEU A 226 -16.93 0.38 -3.40
CA LEU A 226 -18.26 0.30 -2.81
C LEU A 226 -19.25 1.05 -3.72
N ASP A 227 -20.21 0.32 -4.27
CA ASP A 227 -21.29 0.88 -5.09
C ASP A 227 -22.63 0.80 -4.34
N ASN A 228 -23.00 1.94 -3.76
CA ASN A 228 -24.28 2.12 -3.04
C ASN A 228 -25.37 2.73 -3.93
N LYS A 229 -25.14 2.86 -5.24
CA LYS A 229 -26.16 3.39 -6.17
C LYS A 229 -27.04 2.28 -6.73
N ILE A 230 -26.60 1.04 -6.63
CA ILE A 230 -27.32 -0.16 -7.06
C ILE A 230 -27.96 -0.83 -5.84
N SER A 231 -29.09 -1.51 -6.06
CA SER A 231 -29.81 -2.26 -5.04
C SER A 231 -29.92 -3.73 -5.45
N PRO A 232 -29.41 -4.68 -4.63
CA PRO A 232 -28.69 -4.44 -3.38
C PRO A 232 -27.32 -3.75 -3.61
N PRO A 233 -26.80 -3.00 -2.62
CA PRO A 233 -25.46 -2.43 -2.67
C PRO A 233 -24.40 -3.50 -2.94
N CYS A 234 -23.30 -3.11 -3.59
CA CYS A 234 -22.26 -4.04 -4.03
C CYS A 234 -20.87 -3.59 -3.61
N ILE A 235 -20.04 -4.54 -3.19
CA ILE A 235 -18.60 -4.37 -3.04
C ILE A 235 -17.91 -5.12 -4.18
N LYS A 236 -17.15 -4.41 -5.02
CA LYS A 236 -16.31 -4.98 -6.06
C LYS A 236 -14.87 -5.05 -5.57
N ILE A 237 -14.22 -6.19 -5.76
CA ILE A 237 -12.86 -6.48 -5.30
C ILE A 237 -12.07 -6.96 -6.50
N SER A 238 -11.06 -6.19 -6.93
CA SER A 238 -10.25 -6.50 -8.11
C SER A 238 -8.76 -6.58 -7.73
N GLY A 239 -8.05 -7.60 -8.20
CA GLY A 239 -6.65 -7.84 -7.85
C GLY A 239 -6.20 -9.26 -8.17
N ILE A 240 -5.10 -9.71 -7.58
CA ILE A 240 -4.63 -11.08 -7.82
C ILE A 240 -5.54 -12.12 -7.16
N THR A 241 -5.70 -13.27 -7.80
CA THR A 241 -6.65 -14.34 -7.42
C THR A 241 -6.67 -14.67 -5.93
N ARG A 242 -5.50 -14.94 -5.33
CA ARG A 242 -5.38 -15.33 -3.92
C ARG A 242 -5.87 -14.25 -2.96
N ASP A 243 -5.53 -13.00 -3.24
CA ASP A 243 -5.85 -11.87 -2.36
C ASP A 243 -7.31 -11.45 -2.52
N VAL A 244 -7.85 -11.48 -3.75
CA VAL A 244 -9.28 -11.25 -3.99
C VAL A 244 -10.11 -12.28 -3.25
N TYR A 245 -9.74 -13.56 -3.29
CA TYR A 245 -10.44 -14.61 -2.54
C TYR A 245 -10.42 -14.35 -1.04
N PHE A 246 -9.23 -14.06 -0.47
CA PHE A 246 -9.09 -13.77 0.96
C PHE A 246 -9.97 -12.59 1.40
N VAL A 247 -9.91 -11.48 0.65
CA VAL A 247 -10.69 -10.28 0.97
C VAL A 247 -12.17 -10.54 0.83
N SER A 248 -12.59 -11.33 -0.17
CA SER A 248 -14.00 -11.71 -0.35
C SER A 248 -14.56 -12.46 0.86
N VAL A 249 -13.79 -13.41 1.41
CA VAL A 249 -14.17 -14.13 2.63
C VAL A 249 -14.29 -13.19 3.83
N GLU A 250 -13.35 -12.26 4.00
CA GLU A 250 -13.42 -11.27 5.09
C GLU A 250 -14.64 -10.34 4.96
N VAL A 251 -15.00 -9.94 3.74
CA VAL A 251 -16.22 -9.15 3.49
C VAL A 251 -17.48 -9.93 3.85
N GLN A 252 -17.57 -11.20 3.43
CA GLN A 252 -18.69 -12.07 3.83
C GLN A 252 -18.77 -12.26 5.34
N ASN A 253 -17.63 -12.41 6.02
CA ASN A 253 -17.58 -12.50 7.48
C ASN A 253 -18.07 -11.22 8.17
N MET A 254 -17.80 -10.03 7.60
CA MET A 254 -18.33 -8.77 8.11
C MET A 254 -19.84 -8.69 7.98
N ILE A 255 -20.39 -9.05 6.81
CA ILE A 255 -21.84 -9.11 6.56
C ILE A 255 -22.50 -10.08 7.54
N GLN A 256 -21.94 -11.29 7.69
CA GLN A 256 -22.47 -12.30 8.60
C GLN A 256 -22.47 -11.84 10.06
N LYS A 257 -21.46 -11.08 10.50
CA LYS A 257 -21.42 -10.52 11.86
C LYS A 257 -22.53 -9.49 12.09
N ILE A 258 -22.81 -8.63 11.11
CA ILE A 258 -23.91 -7.67 11.18
C ILE A 258 -25.23 -8.43 11.29
N LYS A 259 -25.46 -9.40 10.40
CA LYS A 259 -26.65 -10.25 10.38
C LYS A 259 -26.91 -10.92 11.74
N ASN A 260 -25.89 -11.58 12.29
CA ASN A 260 -25.99 -12.26 13.59
C ASN A 260 -26.31 -11.29 14.72
N THR A 261 -25.75 -10.08 14.67
CA THR A 261 -25.99 -9.05 15.69
C THR A 261 -27.43 -8.54 15.63
N GLU A 262 -27.95 -8.29 14.42
CA GLU A 262 -29.34 -7.86 14.23
C GLU A 262 -30.34 -8.94 14.66
N GLU A 263 -30.05 -10.21 14.34
CA GLU A 263 -30.87 -11.35 14.79
C GLU A 263 -30.87 -11.48 16.32
N GLU A 264 -29.70 -11.37 16.96
CA GLU A 264 -29.57 -11.43 18.41
C GLU A 264 -30.31 -10.27 19.10
N GLN A 265 -30.19 -9.05 18.57
CA GLN A 265 -30.92 -7.89 19.07
C GLN A 265 -32.43 -8.05 18.91
N SER A 266 -32.89 -8.55 17.77
CA SER A 266 -34.31 -8.80 17.50
C SER A 266 -34.88 -9.86 18.45
N LYS A 267 -34.14 -10.95 18.68
CA LYS A 267 -34.51 -11.98 19.65
C LYS A 267 -34.55 -11.41 21.07
N ALA A 268 -33.55 -10.60 21.46
CA ALA A 268 -33.48 -9.99 22.78
C ALA A 268 -34.66 -9.05 23.04
N GLU A 269 -35.09 -8.28 22.03
CA GLU A 269 -36.27 -7.43 22.09
C GLU A 269 -37.55 -8.23 22.36
N LEU A 270 -37.77 -9.30 21.58
CA LEU A 270 -38.95 -10.15 21.73
C LEU A 270 -39.02 -10.79 23.12
N VAL A 271 -37.90 -11.33 23.60
CA VAL A 271 -37.84 -11.93 24.94
C VAL A 271 -38.08 -10.89 26.03
N TYR A 272 -37.50 -9.70 25.90
CA TYR A 272 -37.69 -8.61 26.87
C TYR A 272 -39.16 -8.14 26.95
N ASN A 273 -39.92 -8.25 25.86
CA ASN A 273 -41.35 -7.93 25.82
C ASN A 273 -42.22 -9.01 26.47
N LEU A 274 -41.74 -10.25 26.59
CA LEU A 274 -42.46 -11.35 27.24
C LEU A 274 -42.12 -11.47 28.74
N VAL A 275 -40.83 -11.32 29.09
CA VAL A 275 -40.32 -11.56 30.44
C VAL A 275 -39.23 -10.55 30.78
N GLU A 276 -39.35 -9.96 31.97
CA GLU A 276 -38.34 -9.06 32.53
C GLU A 276 -37.59 -9.71 33.70
N TRP A 277 -36.28 -9.81 33.56
CA TRP A 277 -35.37 -10.15 34.63
C TRP A 277 -34.90 -8.87 35.31
N ARG A 278 -34.87 -8.87 36.64
CA ARG A 278 -34.50 -7.70 37.45
C ARG A 278 -33.52 -8.06 38.57
N TYR A 279 -32.72 -7.09 38.99
CA TYR A 279 -31.79 -7.20 40.11
C TYR A 279 -31.98 -6.03 41.10
N PRO A 280 -31.62 -6.21 42.38
CA PRO A 280 -31.81 -5.18 43.39
C PRO A 280 -30.80 -4.04 43.24
N ARG A 281 -31.28 -2.80 43.27
CA ARG A 281 -30.46 -1.57 43.32
C ARG A 281 -30.34 -1.02 44.74
N SER A 282 -31.41 -1.11 45.53
CA SER A 282 -31.47 -0.77 46.96
C SER A 282 -32.39 -1.77 47.69
N SER A 283 -32.63 -1.58 49.00
CA SER A 283 -33.50 -2.46 49.80
C SER A 283 -34.88 -2.69 49.15
N ASP A 284 -35.44 -1.68 48.49
CA ASP A 284 -36.82 -1.70 47.99
C ASP A 284 -36.96 -1.39 46.49
N SER A 285 -35.85 -1.36 45.74
CA SER A 285 -35.91 -1.07 44.29
C SER A 285 -35.20 -2.11 43.44
N PHE A 286 -35.88 -2.52 42.36
CA PHE A 286 -35.38 -3.43 41.35
C PHE A 286 -35.16 -2.69 40.04
N VAL A 287 -34.10 -3.05 39.32
CA VAL A 287 -33.79 -2.54 37.98
C VAL A 287 -33.74 -3.70 37.01
N ALA A 288 -34.30 -3.51 35.83
CA ALA A 288 -34.26 -4.50 34.76
C ALA A 288 -32.83 -4.68 34.24
N PHE A 289 -32.48 -5.91 33.89
CA PHE A 289 -31.29 -6.17 33.08
C PHE A 289 -31.44 -5.54 31.70
N ASP A 290 -30.33 -5.26 31.02
CA ASP A 290 -30.36 -4.93 29.60
C ASP A 290 -30.96 -6.10 28.79
N LYS A 291 -31.49 -5.79 27.62
CA LYS A 291 -32.24 -6.74 26.79
C LYS A 291 -31.43 -8.01 26.47
N LEU A 292 -30.12 -7.87 26.23
CA LEU A 292 -29.26 -8.99 25.89
C LEU A 292 -29.03 -9.89 27.10
N THR A 293 -28.65 -9.33 28.25
CA THR A 293 -28.50 -10.11 29.50
C THR A 293 -29.82 -10.77 29.91
N ASN A 294 -30.95 -10.08 29.72
CA ASN A 294 -32.30 -10.60 29.95
C ASN A 294 -32.59 -11.83 29.08
N MET A 295 -32.30 -11.75 27.78
CA MET A 295 -32.44 -12.87 26.84
C MET A 295 -31.57 -14.06 27.26
N GLN A 296 -30.31 -13.82 27.63
CA GLN A 296 -29.38 -14.87 28.04
C GLN A 296 -29.84 -15.58 29.32
N LEU A 297 -30.37 -14.85 30.30
CA LEU A 297 -30.96 -15.40 31.52
C LEU A 297 -32.17 -16.29 31.20
N GLU A 298 -33.04 -15.81 30.30
CA GLU A 298 -34.23 -16.56 29.89
C GLU A 298 -33.87 -17.83 29.10
N ASP A 299 -33.00 -17.71 28.09
CA ASP A 299 -32.50 -18.86 27.30
C ASP A 299 -31.85 -19.91 28.21
N ALA A 300 -31.02 -19.47 29.18
CA ALA A 300 -30.37 -20.38 30.11
C ALA A 300 -31.36 -21.07 31.05
N LYS A 301 -32.41 -20.36 31.50
CA LYS A 301 -33.49 -20.95 32.32
C LYS A 301 -34.29 -21.97 31.50
N MET A 302 -34.65 -21.65 30.26
CA MET A 302 -35.38 -22.54 29.36
C MET A 302 -34.57 -23.78 28.99
N ALA A 303 -33.25 -23.63 28.80
CA ALA A 303 -32.31 -24.73 28.59
C ALA A 303 -31.98 -25.54 29.86
N LYS A 304 -32.62 -25.25 31.00
CA LYS A 304 -32.40 -25.89 32.31
C LYS A 304 -30.92 -25.87 32.76
N LYS A 305 -30.18 -24.83 32.36
CA LYS A 305 -28.80 -24.64 32.85
C LYS A 305 -28.86 -24.29 34.35
N PRO A 306 -28.00 -24.87 35.19
CA PRO A 306 -28.05 -24.61 36.63
C PRO A 306 -27.54 -23.22 36.99
N TYR A 307 -26.55 -22.71 36.24
CA TYR A 307 -25.92 -21.43 36.53
C TYR A 307 -25.64 -20.60 35.27
N LEU A 308 -25.67 -19.28 35.41
CA LEU A 308 -25.22 -18.31 34.42
C LEU A 308 -24.43 -17.19 35.11
N THR A 309 -23.33 -16.74 34.53
CA THR A 309 -22.60 -15.58 35.05
C THR A 309 -23.11 -14.31 34.37
N VAL A 310 -23.50 -13.32 35.16
CA VAL A 310 -23.95 -11.99 34.69
C VAL A 310 -23.11 -10.89 35.34
N ARG A 311 -23.07 -9.72 34.72
CA ARG A 311 -22.32 -8.58 35.24
C ARG A 311 -23.26 -7.51 35.77
N ILE A 312 -23.16 -7.18 37.06
CA ILE A 312 -23.97 -6.16 37.74
C ILE A 312 -23.03 -5.17 38.40
N ASN A 313 -23.20 -3.87 38.13
CA ASN A 313 -22.35 -2.80 38.68
C ASN A 313 -20.84 -3.09 38.55
N LYS A 314 -20.43 -3.58 37.36
CA LYS A 314 -19.06 -4.00 36.99
C LYS A 314 -18.52 -5.25 37.70
N LYS A 315 -19.25 -5.87 38.63
CA LYS A 315 -18.90 -7.13 39.30
C LYS A 315 -19.59 -8.34 38.65
N ASN A 316 -18.93 -9.49 38.67
CA ASN A 316 -19.49 -10.73 38.17
C ASN A 316 -20.31 -11.42 39.27
N TYR A 317 -21.49 -11.92 38.90
CA TYR A 317 -22.38 -12.67 39.75
C TYR A 317 -22.71 -14.01 39.09
N ARG A 318 -22.54 -15.11 39.82
CA ARG A 318 -22.97 -16.44 39.40
C ARG A 318 -24.41 -16.65 39.85
N VAL A 319 -25.34 -16.55 38.91
CA VAL A 319 -26.78 -16.74 39.09
C VAL A 319 -27.10 -18.22 39.12
N ASN A 320 -27.80 -18.69 40.15
CA ASN A 320 -28.47 -19.98 40.17
C ASN A 320 -29.90 -19.80 39.63
N LEU A 321 -30.21 -20.41 38.50
CA LEU A 321 -31.47 -20.18 37.76
C LEU A 321 -32.67 -20.93 38.35
N ASN A 322 -32.42 -21.89 39.26
CA ASN A 322 -33.45 -22.61 40.01
C ASN A 322 -33.88 -21.84 41.26
N THR A 323 -32.92 -21.27 41.99
CA THR A 323 -33.19 -20.55 43.25
C THR A 323 -33.34 -19.05 43.07
N LEU A 324 -33.01 -18.52 41.89
CA LEU A 324 -32.98 -17.08 41.56
C LEU A 324 -32.07 -16.27 42.49
N LYS A 325 -31.00 -16.91 43.00
CA LYS A 325 -29.97 -16.26 43.81
C LYS A 325 -28.69 -16.11 43.01
N ALA A 326 -28.03 -14.95 43.12
CA ALA A 326 -26.79 -14.65 42.44
C ALA A 326 -25.69 -14.34 43.47
N ASN A 327 -24.55 -15.01 43.36
CA ASN A 327 -23.44 -14.88 44.30
C ASN A 327 -22.26 -14.19 43.61
N ASP A 328 -21.68 -13.17 44.25
CA ASP A 328 -20.39 -12.64 43.80
C ASP A 328 -19.21 -13.49 44.31
N GLU A 329 -18.01 -13.15 43.83
CA GLU A 329 -16.75 -13.81 44.20
C GLU A 329 -16.40 -13.64 45.70
N GLN A 330 -17.05 -12.70 46.38
CA GLN A 330 -16.84 -12.39 47.80
C GLN A 330 -17.89 -13.07 48.70
N GLY A 331 -18.79 -13.89 48.12
CA GLY A 331 -19.84 -14.61 48.84
C GLY A 331 -21.10 -13.79 49.11
N LYS A 332 -21.19 -12.54 48.62
CA LYS A 332 -22.40 -11.73 48.74
C LYS A 332 -23.47 -12.32 47.84
N THR A 333 -24.60 -12.67 48.44
CA THR A 333 -25.78 -13.19 47.74
C THR A 333 -26.79 -12.07 47.51
N ILE A 334 -27.30 -11.97 46.28
CA ILE A 334 -28.45 -11.13 45.92
C ILE A 334 -29.55 -12.00 45.30
N THR A 335 -30.81 -11.61 45.49
CA THR A 335 -31.95 -12.31 44.87
C THR A 335 -32.36 -11.55 43.61
N ILE A 336 -32.41 -12.24 42.47
CA ILE A 336 -32.92 -11.69 41.22
C ILE A 336 -34.38 -12.08 41.03
N GLN A 337 -35.10 -11.32 40.22
CA GLN A 337 -36.51 -11.56 39.92
C GLN A 337 -36.69 -11.87 38.43
N ARG A 338 -37.63 -12.76 38.13
CA ARG A 338 -38.13 -13.03 36.77
C ARG A 338 -39.62 -12.70 36.77
N VAL A 339 -40.03 -11.71 35.98
CA VAL A 339 -41.39 -11.17 35.95
C VAL A 339 -41.97 -11.35 34.54
N PRO A 340 -42.95 -12.25 34.34
CA PRO A 340 -43.71 -12.30 33.10
C PRO A 340 -44.46 -10.99 32.87
N LYS A 341 -44.43 -10.43 31.66
CA LYS A 341 -45.16 -9.19 31.33
C LYS A 341 -46.61 -9.44 30.89
N ASN A 342 -46.97 -10.69 30.59
CA ASN A 342 -48.29 -11.08 30.07
C ASN A 342 -49.19 -11.83 31.08
N GLU A 343 -49.05 -11.58 32.38
CA GLU A 343 -50.07 -11.99 33.36
C GLU A 343 -50.87 -10.77 33.83
N GLY A 344 -51.78 -10.30 32.97
CA GLY A 344 -52.69 -9.20 33.35
C GLY A 344 -53.29 -8.43 32.17
N LYS A 345 -54.08 -9.12 31.33
CA LYS A 345 -55.25 -8.62 30.57
C LYS A 345 -55.66 -9.67 29.53
N LEU A 346 -56.47 -10.62 29.96
CA LEU A 346 -57.47 -11.29 29.15
C LEU A 346 -58.81 -11.11 29.86
#